data_AF-A0A353M235-F1
#
_entry.id   AF-A0A353M235-F1
#
_cell.length_a   1.000
_cell.length_b   1.000
_cell.length_c   1.000
_cell.angle_alpha   90.00
_cell.angle_beta   90.00
_cell.angle_gamma   90.00
#
_symmetry.space_group_name_H-M   'P 1'
#
loop_
_entity.id
_entity.type
_entity.pdbx_description
1 polymer ?
#
loop_
_entity_poly.entity_id
_entity_poly.type
_entity_poly.pdbx_seq_one_letter_code
_entity_poly.pdbx_strand_id
1 'polypeptide(L)'
;FARSRSKIPSVLSLADFRESSQPDYPGAKLTTWNDVFDQFPTNRLGLAGFHMFPHTIFENMKNALGEKEVVDADYAVREVMLIKTAAEIACLRESARISELGFKAVVENIKPGMTRVQVVSLATAAILDAGAEAVGYPLWCCSGPNSTQAISRPSLRKIQKGEFIHVQIGAKVSGYSTSVSRPIVLGKATEDMRKFMQMGCDAENLTIELMRAGTPASEVAQKVHGYIKERGYGDTILYGPAHGCGQMECEWPFVETNSTFVLKENMTFHAD
;
A
#
# COMPACT_ATOMS: atom_id res chain seq x y z
N PHE A 1 1.35 -22.43 -8.65
CA PHE A 1 0.44 -21.43 -8.09
C PHE A 1 -0.29 -20.63 -9.16
N ALA A 2 0.40 -19.85 -10.02
CA ALA A 2 -0.27 -19.01 -11.03
C ALA A 2 -1.29 -19.78 -11.91
N ARG A 3 -0.94 -20.97 -12.43
CA ARG A 3 -1.87 -21.81 -13.22
C ARG A 3 -3.14 -22.25 -12.48
N SER A 4 -3.09 -22.42 -11.16
CA SER A 4 -4.25 -22.89 -10.38
C SER A 4 -5.19 -21.76 -9.96
N ARG A 5 -4.81 -20.50 -10.20
CA ARG A 5 -5.58 -19.31 -9.77
C ARG A 5 -5.84 -18.32 -10.91
N SER A 6 -5.10 -18.41 -12.01
CA SER A 6 -5.21 -17.47 -13.12
C SER A 6 -6.29 -17.89 -14.12
N LYS A 7 -6.92 -16.89 -14.76
CA LYS A 7 -7.73 -17.07 -15.98
C LYS A 7 -6.89 -16.96 -17.26
N ILE A 8 -5.62 -16.59 -17.13
CA ILE A 8 -4.68 -16.52 -18.25
C ILE A 8 -4.30 -17.96 -18.64
N PRO A 9 -4.58 -18.40 -19.88
CA PRO A 9 -4.33 -19.78 -20.30
C PRO A 9 -2.84 -20.09 -20.43
N SER A 10 -2.05 -19.09 -20.84
CA SER A 10 -0.61 -19.21 -21.06
C SER A 10 0.17 -18.71 -19.86
N VAL A 11 0.60 -19.64 -19.00
CA VAL A 11 1.49 -19.34 -17.87
C VAL A 11 2.83 -20.00 -18.10
N LEU A 12 3.85 -19.17 -18.34
CA LEU A 12 5.24 -19.58 -18.57
C LEU A 12 6.07 -19.43 -17.29
N SER A 13 7.06 -20.32 -17.13
CA SER A 13 8.02 -20.27 -16.02
C SER A 13 9.38 -19.87 -16.56
N LEU A 14 9.67 -18.57 -16.54
CA LEU A 14 10.88 -18.02 -17.13
C LEU A 14 12.09 -18.23 -16.20
N ALA A 15 13.23 -18.57 -16.79
CA ALA A 15 14.48 -18.78 -16.06
C ALA A 15 14.94 -17.53 -15.30
N ASP A 16 14.74 -16.34 -15.87
CA ASP A 16 15.17 -15.06 -15.28
C ASP A 16 14.36 -14.63 -14.04
N PHE A 17 13.15 -15.18 -13.86
CA PHE A 17 12.33 -14.94 -12.68
C PHE A 17 12.48 -16.06 -11.63
N ARG A 18 13.53 -16.89 -11.73
CA ARG A 18 13.88 -17.86 -10.69
C ARG A 18 14.36 -17.15 -9.41
N GLU A 19 14.56 -17.95 -8.36
CA GLU A 19 15.09 -17.41 -7.11
C GLU A 19 16.45 -16.72 -7.34
N SER A 20 16.69 -15.62 -6.64
CA SER A 20 17.83 -14.71 -6.82
C SER A 20 19.22 -15.32 -6.67
N SER A 21 19.35 -16.39 -5.89
CA SER A 21 20.57 -17.21 -5.73
C SER A 21 20.78 -18.17 -6.90
N GLN A 22 19.89 -18.14 -7.90
CA GLN A 22 19.96 -18.83 -9.19
C GLN A 22 20.13 -20.36 -9.10
N PRO A 23 19.21 -21.07 -8.43
CA PRO A 23 19.23 -22.53 -8.45
C PRO A 23 18.93 -23.08 -9.86
N ASP A 24 19.56 -24.20 -10.20
CA ASP A 24 19.45 -24.81 -11.54
C ASP A 24 18.07 -25.42 -11.84
N TYR A 25 17.28 -25.75 -10.81
CA TYR A 25 15.98 -26.44 -10.92
C TYR A 25 15.99 -27.65 -11.89
N PRO A 26 16.79 -28.70 -11.64
CA PRO A 26 17.00 -29.81 -12.59
C PRO A 26 15.72 -30.59 -12.98
N GLY A 27 14.66 -30.51 -12.17
CA GLY A 27 13.36 -31.11 -12.46
C GLY A 27 12.37 -30.21 -13.21
N ALA A 28 12.74 -28.97 -13.53
CA ALA A 28 11.87 -28.00 -14.16
C ALA A 28 12.38 -27.62 -15.56
N LYS A 29 11.47 -27.59 -16.53
CA LYS A 29 11.74 -26.95 -17.82
C LYS A 29 11.42 -25.46 -17.69
N LEU A 30 12.46 -24.64 -17.62
CA LEU A 30 12.32 -23.18 -17.61
C LEU A 30 12.35 -22.64 -19.03
N THR A 31 11.52 -21.64 -19.29
CA THR A 31 11.41 -20.92 -20.56
C THR A 31 12.47 -19.80 -20.62
N THR A 32 13.08 -19.58 -21.77
CA THR A 32 13.98 -18.44 -22.04
C THR A 32 13.22 -17.28 -22.68
N TRP A 33 13.81 -16.09 -22.72
CA TRP A 33 13.21 -14.97 -23.46
C TRP A 33 13.11 -15.24 -24.97
N ASN A 34 14.05 -15.99 -25.56
CA ASN A 34 13.96 -16.39 -26.98
C ASN A 34 12.71 -17.25 -27.21
N ASP A 35 12.46 -18.25 -26.36
CA ASP A 35 11.25 -19.08 -26.45
C ASP A 35 9.97 -18.21 -26.34
N VAL A 36 9.98 -17.19 -25.49
CA VAL A 36 8.86 -16.24 -25.34
C VAL A 36 8.63 -15.47 -26.63
N PHE A 37 9.67 -14.89 -27.23
CA PHE A 37 9.52 -14.08 -28.45
C PHE A 37 9.30 -14.91 -29.71
N ASP A 38 9.73 -16.17 -29.74
CA ASP A 38 9.37 -17.13 -30.78
C ASP A 38 7.88 -17.49 -30.70
N GLN A 39 7.35 -17.70 -29.49
CA GLN A 39 5.94 -18.01 -29.28
C GLN A 39 5.04 -16.79 -29.44
N PHE A 40 5.50 -15.61 -29.03
CA PHE A 40 4.76 -14.34 -29.06
C PHE A 40 5.57 -13.25 -29.78
N PRO A 41 5.70 -13.34 -31.13
CA PRO A 41 6.42 -12.35 -31.89
C PRO A 41 5.79 -10.96 -31.74
N THR A 42 6.61 -9.98 -31.38
CA THR A 42 6.22 -8.56 -31.34
C THR A 42 7.32 -7.69 -31.94
N ASN A 43 6.95 -6.50 -32.40
CA ASN A 43 7.86 -5.40 -32.80
C ASN A 43 7.94 -4.30 -31.74
N ARG A 44 7.02 -4.32 -30.76
CA ARG A 44 6.88 -3.32 -29.72
C ARG A 44 6.41 -3.98 -28.43
N LEU A 45 7.25 -3.98 -27.41
CA LEU A 45 7.00 -4.62 -26.13
C LEU A 45 6.65 -3.55 -25.09
N GLY A 46 5.42 -3.58 -24.57
CA GLY A 46 5.03 -2.78 -23.42
C GLY A 46 5.48 -3.44 -22.12
N LEU A 47 6.20 -2.71 -21.27
CA LEU A 47 6.68 -3.17 -19.98
C LEU A 47 6.00 -2.39 -18.85
N ALA A 48 5.30 -3.10 -17.97
CA ALA A 48 4.71 -2.54 -16.76
C ALA A 48 5.60 -2.85 -15.54
N GLY A 49 5.60 -1.95 -14.56
CA GLY A 49 6.65 -1.85 -13.56
C GLY A 49 7.94 -1.25 -14.12
N PHE A 50 7.86 -0.39 -15.14
CA PHE A 50 9.01 0.04 -15.96
C PHE A 50 10.16 0.58 -15.10
N HIS A 51 9.86 1.44 -14.14
CA HIS A 51 10.84 2.08 -13.25
C HIS A 51 11.44 1.14 -12.18
N MET A 52 10.82 -0.01 -11.92
CA MET A 52 11.22 -0.97 -10.90
C MET A 52 11.72 -2.29 -11.50
N PHE A 53 11.76 -2.41 -12.83
CA PHE A 53 12.07 -3.66 -13.47
C PHE A 53 13.56 -4.03 -13.26
N PRO A 54 13.89 -5.25 -12.79
CA PRO A 54 15.27 -5.60 -12.47
C PRO A 54 16.20 -5.50 -13.69
N HIS A 55 17.31 -4.78 -13.53
CA HIS A 55 18.23 -4.47 -14.64
C HIS A 55 18.72 -5.72 -15.38
N THR A 56 19.17 -6.75 -14.67
CA THR A 56 19.65 -7.99 -15.31
C THR A 56 18.57 -8.69 -16.15
N ILE A 57 17.33 -8.73 -15.64
CA ILE A 57 16.20 -9.31 -16.38
C ILE A 57 15.87 -8.44 -17.60
N PHE A 58 15.93 -7.12 -17.46
CA PHE A 58 15.73 -6.17 -18.57
C PHE A 58 16.75 -6.39 -19.69
N GLU A 59 18.03 -6.51 -19.35
CA GLU A 59 19.11 -6.72 -20.33
C GLU A 59 18.95 -8.06 -21.06
N ASN A 60 18.69 -9.16 -20.33
CA ASN A 60 18.46 -10.46 -20.93
C ASN A 60 17.24 -10.46 -21.87
N MET A 61 16.14 -9.84 -21.43
CA MET A 61 14.95 -9.64 -22.24
C MET A 61 15.26 -8.82 -23.50
N LYS A 62 16.00 -7.71 -23.37
CA LYS A 62 16.33 -6.82 -24.49
C LYS A 62 17.28 -7.48 -25.48
N ASN A 63 18.26 -8.24 -25.01
CA ASN A 63 19.16 -9.02 -25.85
C ASN A 63 18.42 -10.07 -26.69
N ALA A 64 17.43 -10.74 -26.10
CA ALA A 64 16.57 -11.69 -26.81
C ALA A 64 15.58 -10.99 -27.77
N LEU A 65 15.09 -9.80 -27.41
CA LEU A 65 14.18 -9.02 -28.24
C LEU A 65 14.88 -8.40 -29.46
N GLY A 66 16.16 -8.05 -29.35
CA GLY A 66 16.96 -7.39 -30.38
C GLY A 66 16.71 -5.88 -30.47
N GLU A 67 16.80 -5.31 -31.67
CA GLU A 67 16.66 -3.85 -31.91
C GLU A 67 15.22 -3.32 -31.80
N LYS A 68 14.27 -4.15 -31.38
CA LYS A 68 12.85 -3.78 -31.32
C LYS A 68 12.54 -2.90 -30.12
N GLU A 69 11.41 -2.19 -30.20
CA GLU A 69 11.06 -1.16 -29.23
C GLU A 69 10.57 -1.77 -27.90
N VAL A 70 11.06 -1.24 -26.78
CA VAL A 70 10.51 -1.48 -25.43
C VAL A 70 9.98 -0.15 -24.92
N VAL A 71 8.71 -0.12 -24.50
CA VAL A 71 8.04 1.10 -24.06
C VAL A 71 7.47 0.94 -22.65
N ASP A 72 7.41 2.04 -21.92
CA ASP A 72 6.68 2.11 -20.65
C ASP A 72 5.19 1.87 -20.91
N ALA A 73 4.65 0.86 -20.23
CA ALA A 73 3.25 0.47 -20.29
C ALA A 73 2.58 0.47 -18.89
N ASP A 74 3.16 1.18 -17.91
CA ASP A 74 2.62 1.28 -16.55
C ASP A 74 1.16 1.75 -16.56
N TYR A 75 0.84 2.78 -17.35
CA TYR A 75 -0.51 3.34 -17.43
C TYR A 75 -1.55 2.33 -17.93
N ALA A 76 -1.19 1.46 -18.88
CA ALA A 76 -2.10 0.45 -19.39
C ALA A 76 -2.54 -0.55 -18.31
N VAL A 77 -1.66 -0.85 -17.34
CA VAL A 77 -1.98 -1.71 -16.19
C VAL A 77 -2.69 -0.91 -15.10
N ARG A 78 -2.22 0.30 -14.78
CA ARG A 78 -2.81 1.16 -13.74
C ARG A 78 -4.27 1.50 -14.03
N GLU A 79 -4.63 1.75 -15.29
CA GLU A 79 -6.03 2.03 -15.67
C GLU A 79 -6.97 0.85 -15.39
N VAL A 80 -6.49 -0.38 -15.61
CA VAL A 80 -7.26 -1.60 -15.33
C VAL A 80 -7.43 -1.81 -13.82
N MET A 81 -6.42 -1.45 -13.02
CA MET A 81 -6.45 -1.56 -11.56
C MET A 81 -7.23 -0.42 -10.88
N LEU A 82 -7.52 0.66 -11.60
CA LEU A 82 -8.06 1.88 -11.02
C LEU A 82 -9.49 1.70 -10.51
N ILE A 83 -10.34 1.04 -11.31
CA ILE A 83 -11.76 0.82 -11.02
C ILE A 83 -11.94 -0.60 -10.52
N LYS A 84 -12.23 -0.74 -9.22
CA LYS A 84 -12.32 -2.06 -8.59
C LYS A 84 -13.64 -2.72 -8.96
N THR A 85 -13.57 -4.00 -9.31
CA THR A 85 -14.75 -4.83 -9.44
C THR A 85 -15.37 -5.11 -8.06
N ALA A 86 -16.62 -5.59 -8.04
CA ALA A 86 -17.29 -5.95 -6.79
C ALA A 86 -16.54 -7.02 -5.98
N ALA A 87 -15.84 -7.94 -6.65
CA ALA A 87 -15.03 -8.97 -6.00
C ALA A 87 -13.79 -8.38 -5.31
N GLU A 88 -13.13 -7.41 -5.94
CA GLU A 88 -11.98 -6.71 -5.38
C GLU A 88 -12.38 -5.86 -4.17
N ILE A 89 -13.51 -5.15 -4.28
CA ILE A 89 -14.09 -4.41 -3.16
C ILE A 89 -14.44 -5.35 -2.00
N ALA A 90 -14.96 -6.55 -2.27
CA ALA A 90 -15.24 -7.54 -1.23
C ALA A 90 -13.95 -8.00 -0.52
N CYS A 91 -12.86 -8.21 -1.27
CA CYS A 91 -11.55 -8.54 -0.69
C CYS A 91 -11.01 -7.39 0.18
N LEU A 92 -11.13 -6.14 -0.29
CA LEU A 92 -10.73 -4.96 0.48
C LEU A 92 -11.56 -4.79 1.76
N ARG A 93 -12.87 -5.01 1.71
CA ARG A 93 -13.73 -4.96 2.90
C ARG A 93 -13.34 -6.02 3.94
N GLU A 94 -13.03 -7.23 3.48
CA GLU A 94 -12.59 -8.28 4.39
C GLU A 94 -11.20 -8.01 4.96
N SER A 95 -10.29 -7.48 4.14
CA SER A 95 -8.99 -6.97 4.60
C SER A 95 -9.16 -5.87 5.66
N ALA A 96 -10.06 -4.91 5.47
CA ALA A 96 -10.35 -3.87 6.47
C ALA A 96 -10.87 -4.46 7.78
N ARG A 97 -11.84 -5.38 7.72
CA ARG A 97 -12.39 -6.07 8.89
C ARG A 97 -11.31 -6.79 9.70
N ILE A 98 -10.38 -7.49 9.02
CA ILE A 98 -9.28 -8.18 9.69
C ILE A 98 -8.23 -7.19 10.24
N SER A 99 -7.93 -6.12 9.50
CA SER A 99 -7.05 -5.04 9.98
C SER A 99 -7.58 -4.40 11.26
N GLU A 100 -8.89 -4.19 11.37
CA GLU A 100 -9.55 -3.70 12.59
C GLU A 100 -9.40 -4.67 13.76
N LEU A 101 -9.47 -5.99 13.53
CA LEU A 101 -9.20 -6.99 14.58
C LEU A 101 -7.75 -6.91 15.07
N GLY A 102 -6.80 -6.74 14.15
CA GLY A 102 -5.39 -6.52 14.48
C GLY A 102 -5.19 -5.25 15.32
N PHE A 103 -5.82 -4.14 14.93
CA PHE A 103 -5.76 -2.89 15.66
C PHE A 103 -6.43 -2.98 17.05
N LYS A 104 -7.58 -3.66 17.13
CA LYS A 104 -8.26 -3.93 18.39
C LYS A 104 -7.37 -4.72 19.36
N ALA A 105 -6.72 -5.78 18.88
CA ALA A 105 -5.80 -6.57 19.69
C ALA A 105 -4.64 -5.71 20.24
N VAL A 106 -4.14 -4.75 19.44
CA VAL A 106 -3.16 -3.77 19.92
C VAL A 106 -3.75 -2.90 21.04
N VAL A 107 -4.89 -2.24 20.81
CA VAL A 107 -5.49 -1.33 21.79
C VAL A 107 -5.80 -2.02 23.12
N GLU A 108 -6.25 -3.27 23.09
CA GLU A 108 -6.60 -4.04 24.29
C GLU A 108 -5.38 -4.48 25.12
N ASN A 109 -4.20 -4.61 24.51
CA ASN A 109 -3.04 -5.24 25.14
C ASN A 109 -1.80 -4.33 25.25
N ILE A 110 -1.80 -3.18 24.56
CA ILE A 110 -0.69 -2.24 24.57
C ILE A 110 -0.49 -1.61 25.96
N LYS A 111 0.75 -1.62 26.46
CA LYS A 111 1.10 -1.06 27.78
C LYS A 111 2.49 -0.43 27.80
N PRO A 112 2.74 0.57 28.67
CA PRO A 112 4.06 1.16 28.81
C PRO A 112 5.13 0.11 29.07
N GLY A 113 6.31 0.28 28.47
CA GLY A 113 7.43 -0.66 28.57
C GLY A 113 7.48 -1.73 27.47
N MET A 114 6.41 -1.93 26.69
CA MET A 114 6.47 -2.77 25.50
C MET A 114 7.36 -2.15 24.42
N THR A 115 8.11 -2.98 23.71
CA THR A 115 8.78 -2.54 22.48
C THR A 115 7.78 -2.35 21.35
N ARG A 116 8.10 -1.50 20.38
CA ARG A 116 7.27 -1.33 19.18
C ARG A 116 7.13 -2.63 18.38
N VAL A 117 8.16 -3.50 18.43
CA VAL A 117 8.10 -4.86 17.86
C VAL A 117 7.05 -5.72 18.55
N GLN A 118 6.96 -5.67 19.89
CA GLN A 118 5.91 -6.39 20.62
C GLN A 118 4.51 -5.85 20.30
N VAL A 119 4.38 -4.55 20.06
CA VAL A 119 3.09 -3.94 19.64
C VAL A 119 2.65 -4.51 18.29
N VAL A 120 3.50 -4.46 17.26
CA VAL A 120 3.12 -5.01 15.95
C VAL A 120 2.93 -6.53 15.99
N SER A 121 3.62 -7.24 16.90
CA SER A 121 3.43 -8.69 17.08
C SER A 121 2.01 -9.05 17.53
N LEU A 122 1.35 -8.20 18.33
CA LEU A 122 -0.05 -8.40 18.72
C LEU A 122 -0.97 -8.33 17.50
N ALA A 123 -0.77 -7.32 16.66
CA ALA A 123 -1.54 -7.12 15.44
C ALA A 123 -1.33 -8.28 14.46
N THR A 124 -0.07 -8.67 14.22
CA THR A 124 0.27 -9.76 13.32
C THR A 124 -0.38 -11.07 13.75
N ALA A 125 -0.33 -11.43 15.04
CA ALA A 125 -0.96 -12.63 15.54
C ALA A 125 -2.48 -12.61 15.28
N ALA A 126 -3.16 -11.54 15.67
CA ALA A 126 -4.60 -11.40 15.47
C ALA A 126 -5.02 -11.39 13.98
N ILE A 127 -4.22 -10.79 13.10
CA ILE A 127 -4.46 -10.80 11.64
C ILE A 127 -4.40 -12.22 11.08
N LEU A 128 -3.36 -12.98 11.44
CA LEU A 128 -3.16 -14.34 10.95
C LEU A 128 -4.21 -15.30 11.53
N ASP A 129 -4.52 -15.18 12.83
CA ASP A 129 -5.55 -15.98 13.49
C ASP A 129 -6.95 -15.72 12.89
N ALA A 130 -7.20 -14.51 12.38
CA ALA A 130 -8.43 -14.15 11.69
C ALA A 130 -8.50 -14.62 10.22
N GLY A 131 -7.46 -15.30 9.72
CA GLY A 131 -7.46 -15.97 8.41
C GLY A 131 -6.89 -15.15 7.25
N ALA A 132 -6.15 -14.06 7.52
CA ALA A 132 -5.43 -13.35 6.47
C ALA A 132 -4.29 -14.20 5.89
N GLU A 133 -3.96 -13.97 4.61
CA GLU A 133 -2.86 -14.65 3.93
C GLU A 133 -1.49 -14.23 4.48
N ALA A 134 -1.40 -12.96 4.89
CA ALA A 134 -0.23 -12.31 5.46
C ALA A 134 -0.64 -10.95 6.05
N VAL A 135 0.32 -10.23 6.63
CA VAL A 135 0.21 -8.77 6.75
C VAL A 135 0.31 -8.13 5.35
N GLY A 136 -0.40 -7.03 5.12
CA GLY A 136 -0.46 -6.33 3.84
C GLY A 136 0.87 -5.71 3.40
N TYR A 137 1.65 -5.28 4.38
CA TYR A 137 2.94 -4.61 4.26
C TYR A 137 3.65 -4.74 5.62
N PRO A 138 4.95 -4.37 5.75
CA PRO A 138 5.59 -4.31 7.05
C PRO A 138 4.83 -3.36 7.98
N LEU A 139 4.20 -3.88 9.04
CA LEU A 139 3.38 -3.06 9.94
C LEU A 139 4.22 -1.94 10.58
N TRP A 140 3.62 -0.76 10.73
CA TRP A 140 4.31 0.42 11.26
C TRP A 140 3.88 0.72 12.68
N CYS A 141 4.87 1.07 13.49
CA CYS A 141 4.66 1.58 14.83
C CYS A 141 5.69 2.66 15.11
N CYS A 142 5.23 3.89 15.34
CA CYS A 142 6.03 5.05 15.73
C CYS A 142 5.67 5.42 17.17
N SER A 143 6.61 5.95 17.96
CA SER A 143 6.30 6.38 19.33
C SER A 143 7.24 7.47 19.82
N GLY A 144 6.73 8.43 20.59
CA GLY A 144 7.53 9.47 21.23
C GLY A 144 8.32 10.30 20.21
N PRO A 145 9.65 10.47 20.35
CA PRO A 145 10.45 11.24 19.40
C PRO A 145 10.39 10.74 17.94
N ASN A 146 9.95 9.50 17.70
CA ASN A 146 9.77 8.97 16.35
C ASN A 146 8.36 9.18 15.80
N SER A 147 7.41 9.76 16.56
CA SER A 147 6.03 9.96 16.10
C SER A 147 5.89 11.02 15.01
N THR A 148 6.96 11.75 14.68
CA THR A 148 7.01 12.69 13.56
C THR A 148 7.44 12.04 12.25
N GLN A 149 7.78 10.74 12.27
CA GLN A 149 8.07 9.97 11.07
C GLN A 149 6.76 9.47 10.48
N ALA A 150 6.48 9.80 9.21
CA ALA A 150 5.30 9.28 8.51
C ALA A 150 5.35 7.75 8.36
N ILE A 151 6.55 7.20 8.13
CA ILE A 151 6.75 5.76 8.01
C ILE A 151 7.93 5.37 8.91
N SER A 152 7.68 4.53 9.92
CA SER A 152 8.74 4.01 10.81
C SER A 152 8.62 2.51 11.01
N ARG A 153 9.75 1.83 10.82
CA ARG A 153 9.87 0.41 11.19
C ARG A 153 9.80 0.28 12.72
N PRO A 154 9.10 -0.73 13.23
CA PRO A 154 9.10 -1.02 14.66
C PRO A 154 10.53 -1.33 15.12
N SER A 155 10.92 -0.78 16.27
CA SER A 155 12.23 -1.01 16.89
C SER A 155 12.09 -1.52 18.32
N LEU A 156 13.24 -1.82 18.94
CA LEU A 156 13.30 -2.23 20.34
C LEU A 156 13.11 -1.07 21.32
N ARG A 157 12.87 0.17 20.85
CA ARG A 157 12.47 1.28 21.73
C ARG A 157 11.19 0.89 22.48
N LYS A 158 11.22 1.07 23.79
CA LYS A 158 10.06 0.86 24.65
C LYS A 158 9.14 2.07 24.63
N ILE A 159 7.85 1.83 24.43
CA ILE A 159 6.81 2.87 24.50
C ILE A 159 6.64 3.38 25.92
N GLN A 160 6.38 4.67 26.06
CA GLN A 160 6.22 5.36 27.33
C GLN A 160 4.77 5.81 27.52
N LYS A 161 4.41 6.11 28.78
CA LYS A 161 3.11 6.71 29.08
C LYS A 161 3.10 8.18 28.65
N GLY A 162 1.97 8.66 28.11
CA GLY A 162 1.79 10.07 27.77
C GLY A 162 2.54 10.56 26.51
N GLU A 163 3.00 9.65 25.65
CA GLU A 163 3.54 10.00 24.34
C GLU A 163 2.59 9.61 23.20
N PHE A 164 2.75 10.22 22.04
CA PHE A 164 2.10 9.75 20.81
C PHE A 164 2.66 8.39 20.42
N ILE A 165 1.76 7.48 20.09
CA ILE A 165 2.07 6.19 19.48
C ILE A 165 1.21 6.08 18.23
N HIS A 166 1.83 6.01 17.06
CA HIS A 166 1.11 5.81 15.81
C HIS A 166 1.25 4.35 15.40
N VAL A 167 0.13 3.67 15.20
CA VAL A 167 0.10 2.28 14.76
C VAL A 167 -0.68 2.19 13.47
N GLN A 168 -0.08 1.59 12.45
CA GLN A 168 -0.71 1.32 11.16
C GLN A 168 -0.65 -0.16 10.85
N ILE A 169 -1.83 -0.76 10.63
CA ILE A 169 -2.02 -2.19 10.53
C ILE A 169 -2.79 -2.52 9.27
N GLY A 170 -2.29 -3.45 8.46
CA GLY A 170 -3.01 -3.95 7.29
C GLY A 170 -2.92 -5.46 7.14
N ALA A 171 -4.04 -6.08 6.78
CA ALA A 171 -4.15 -7.50 6.47
C ALA A 171 -4.18 -7.74 4.96
N LYS A 172 -3.62 -8.86 4.49
CA LYS A 172 -3.70 -9.27 3.09
C LYS A 172 -4.76 -10.36 2.90
N VAL A 173 -5.70 -10.14 1.99
CA VAL A 173 -6.81 -11.07 1.69
C VAL A 173 -6.93 -11.24 0.18
N SER A 174 -6.75 -12.47 -0.32
CA SER A 174 -6.82 -12.78 -1.76
C SER A 174 -5.95 -11.88 -2.63
N GLY A 175 -4.78 -11.48 -2.14
CA GLY A 175 -3.90 -10.54 -2.83
C GLY A 175 -4.21 -9.05 -2.63
N TYR A 176 -5.33 -8.67 -2.00
CA TYR A 176 -5.73 -7.28 -1.73
C TYR A 176 -5.39 -6.86 -0.30
N SER A 177 -5.09 -5.57 -0.11
CA SER A 177 -4.67 -5.02 1.17
C SER A 177 -5.25 -3.63 1.38
N THR A 178 -5.73 -3.41 2.60
CA THR A 178 -6.06 -2.10 3.15
C THR A 178 -5.55 -2.01 4.58
N SER A 179 -5.33 -0.79 5.06
CA SER A 179 -4.80 -0.47 6.37
C SER A 179 -5.78 0.27 7.28
N VAL A 180 -5.56 0.18 8.59
CA VAL A 180 -6.14 1.08 9.58
C VAL A 180 -4.99 1.76 10.32
N SER A 181 -5.10 3.08 10.45
CA SER A 181 -4.07 3.95 11.00
C SER A 181 -4.67 4.82 12.09
N ARG A 182 -4.21 4.73 13.34
CA ARG A 182 -4.68 5.64 14.39
C ARG A 182 -3.57 6.03 15.37
N PRO A 183 -3.58 7.28 15.87
CA PRO A 183 -2.77 7.67 17.00
C PRO A 183 -3.36 7.08 18.30
N ILE A 184 -2.48 6.70 19.22
CA ILE A 184 -2.78 6.17 20.54
C ILE A 184 -1.97 6.98 21.55
N VAL A 185 -2.59 7.34 22.68
CA VAL A 185 -1.90 7.91 23.84
C VAL A 185 -2.22 7.05 25.06
N LEU A 186 -1.18 6.44 25.65
CA LEU A 186 -1.34 5.66 26.88
C LEU A 186 -1.51 6.60 28.08
N GLY A 187 -2.71 6.66 28.65
CA GLY A 187 -3.04 7.55 29.76
C GLY A 187 -3.83 8.79 29.30
N LYS A 188 -3.54 9.95 29.90
CA LYS A 188 -4.21 11.21 29.55
C LYS A 188 -3.41 11.96 28.49
N ALA A 189 -4.01 12.20 27.33
CA ALA A 189 -3.49 13.13 26.33
C ALA A 189 -3.56 14.58 26.87
N THR A 190 -2.51 15.36 26.60
CA THR A 190 -2.49 16.80 26.85
C THR A 190 -3.49 17.51 25.96
N GLU A 191 -3.82 18.76 26.28
CA GLU A 191 -4.73 19.56 25.46
C GLU A 191 -4.19 19.76 24.04
N ASP A 192 -2.89 20.02 23.89
CA ASP A 192 -2.26 20.19 22.57
C ASP A 192 -2.28 18.90 21.76
N MET A 193 -2.08 17.74 22.39
CA MET A 193 -2.21 16.44 21.73
C MET A 193 -3.64 16.21 21.23
N ARG A 194 -4.64 16.56 22.05
CA ARG A 194 -6.06 16.41 21.66
C ARG A 194 -6.41 17.34 20.51
N LYS A 195 -5.99 18.60 20.56
CA LYS A 195 -6.19 19.57 19.46
C LYS A 195 -5.56 19.09 18.16
N PHE A 196 -4.33 18.58 18.23
CA PHE A 196 -3.64 18.03 17.06
C PHE A 196 -4.35 16.80 16.48
N MET A 197 -4.74 15.83 17.33
CA MET A 197 -5.50 14.65 16.88
C MET A 197 -6.87 15.04 16.31
N GLN A 198 -7.57 16.00 16.92
CA GLN A 198 -8.86 16.47 16.43
C GLN A 198 -8.71 17.14 15.06
N MET A 199 -7.67 17.97 14.87
CA MET A 199 -7.37 18.57 13.57
C MET A 199 -7.14 17.51 12.49
N GLY A 200 -6.34 16.47 12.79
CA GLY A 200 -6.13 15.35 11.86
C GLY A 200 -7.41 14.58 11.55
N CYS A 201 -8.21 14.27 12.58
CA CYS A 201 -9.51 13.61 12.43
C CYS A 201 -10.48 14.42 11.56
N ASP A 202 -10.56 15.74 11.78
CA ASP A 202 -11.42 16.63 11.00
C ASP A 202 -10.93 16.73 9.54
N ALA A 203 -9.62 16.73 9.31
CA ALA A 203 -9.03 16.70 7.97
C ALA A 203 -9.31 15.38 7.24
N GLU A 204 -9.14 14.23 7.90
CA GLU A 204 -9.49 12.89 7.37
C GLU A 204 -10.98 12.84 6.98
N ASN A 205 -11.87 13.32 7.86
CA ASN A 205 -13.30 13.39 7.59
C ASN A 205 -13.65 14.30 6.41
N LEU A 206 -13.00 15.47 6.32
CA LEU A 206 -13.17 16.39 5.19
C LEU A 206 -12.72 15.73 3.87
N THR A 207 -11.60 15.02 3.87
CA THR A 207 -11.13 14.22 2.72
C THR A 207 -12.21 13.23 2.29
N ILE A 208 -12.70 12.41 3.22
CA ILE A 208 -13.75 11.40 2.95
C ILE A 208 -15.03 12.04 2.42
N GLU A 209 -15.43 13.22 2.94
CA GLU A 209 -16.61 13.94 2.47
C GLU A 209 -16.46 14.41 1.01
N LEU A 210 -15.31 14.99 0.68
CA LEU A 210 -15.03 15.56 -0.64
C LEU A 210 -14.79 14.48 -1.72
N MET A 211 -14.37 13.28 -1.33
CA MET A 211 -14.11 12.18 -2.24
C MET A 211 -15.42 11.58 -2.78
N ARG A 212 -15.95 12.21 -3.83
CA ARG A 212 -17.15 11.78 -4.56
C ARG A 212 -16.82 11.63 -6.05
N ALA A 213 -17.52 10.71 -6.71
CA ALA A 213 -17.42 10.56 -8.16
C ALA A 213 -17.80 11.90 -8.83
N GLY A 214 -16.99 12.34 -9.78
CA GLY A 214 -17.13 13.64 -10.45
C GLY A 214 -16.31 14.77 -9.84
N THR A 215 -15.79 14.63 -8.62
CA THR A 215 -14.92 15.63 -8.00
C THR A 215 -13.51 15.58 -8.62
N PRO A 216 -12.94 16.72 -9.07
CA PRO A 216 -11.52 16.79 -9.44
C PRO A 216 -10.63 16.45 -8.23
N ALA A 217 -9.69 15.52 -8.38
CA ALA A 217 -8.85 15.08 -7.26
C ALA A 217 -8.00 16.22 -6.67
N SER A 218 -7.54 17.15 -7.50
CA SER A 218 -6.80 18.33 -7.05
C SER A 218 -7.61 19.27 -6.16
N GLU A 219 -8.93 19.37 -6.37
CA GLU A 219 -9.80 20.18 -5.53
C GLU A 219 -9.88 19.62 -4.10
N VAL A 220 -9.91 18.29 -3.96
CA VAL A 220 -9.86 17.62 -2.66
C VAL A 220 -8.58 18.00 -1.92
N ALA A 221 -7.42 17.79 -2.54
CA ALA A 221 -6.13 18.09 -1.95
C ALA A 221 -5.99 19.57 -1.58
N GLN A 222 -6.42 20.48 -2.46
CA GLN A 222 -6.34 21.93 -2.21
C GLN A 222 -7.18 22.35 -1.00
N LYS A 223 -8.41 21.85 -0.87
CA LYS A 223 -9.29 22.15 0.26
C LYS A 223 -8.75 21.61 1.57
N VAL A 224 -8.27 20.36 1.59
CA VAL A 224 -7.72 19.74 2.80
C VAL A 224 -6.42 20.43 3.22
N HIS A 225 -5.51 20.72 2.28
CA HIS A 225 -4.29 21.47 2.59
C HIS A 225 -4.62 22.89 3.09
N GLY A 226 -5.62 23.55 2.51
CA GLY A 226 -6.12 24.84 2.99
C GLY A 226 -6.61 24.75 4.44
N TYR A 227 -7.47 23.78 4.73
CA TYR A 227 -8.02 23.53 6.07
C TYR A 227 -6.92 23.35 7.13
N ILE A 228 -5.89 22.55 6.82
CA ILE A 228 -4.75 22.28 7.72
C ILE A 228 -3.89 23.54 7.91
N LYS A 229 -3.60 24.28 6.82
CA LYS A 229 -2.78 25.51 6.86
C LYS A 229 -3.44 26.63 7.65
N GLU A 230 -4.74 26.86 7.46
CA GLU A 230 -5.52 27.88 8.19
C GLU A 230 -5.50 27.66 9.71
N ARG A 231 -5.29 26.42 10.15
CA ARG A 231 -5.19 26.04 11.58
C ARG A 231 -3.75 26.06 12.11
N GLY A 232 -2.78 26.47 11.30
CA GLY A 232 -1.38 26.59 11.71
C GLY A 232 -0.59 25.29 11.66
N TYR A 233 -1.10 24.24 11.02
CA TYR A 233 -0.42 22.93 10.90
C TYR A 233 0.13 22.66 9.50
N GLY A 234 0.32 23.70 8.67
CA GLY A 234 0.76 23.54 7.28
C GLY A 234 2.08 22.76 7.11
N ASP A 235 3.00 22.91 8.07
CA ASP A 235 4.31 22.24 8.05
C ASP A 235 4.23 20.72 8.28
N THR A 236 3.06 20.19 8.67
CA THR A 236 2.85 18.74 8.86
C THR A 236 2.38 18.02 7.61
N ILE A 237 2.09 18.75 6.52
CA ILE A 237 1.65 18.17 5.25
C ILE A 237 2.85 17.53 4.55
N LEU A 238 2.81 16.20 4.37
CA LEU A 238 3.90 15.45 3.72
C LEU A 238 3.62 15.15 2.24
N TYR A 239 2.42 14.69 1.95
CA TYR A 239 1.90 14.37 0.62
C TYR A 239 0.39 14.60 0.62
N GLY A 240 -0.27 14.38 -0.52
CA GLY A 240 -1.71 14.58 -0.67
C GLY A 240 -2.56 13.75 0.32
N PRO A 241 -3.79 14.17 0.64
CA PRO A 241 -4.58 13.58 1.72
C PRO A 241 -5.10 12.15 1.48
N ALA A 242 -4.85 11.59 0.29
CA ALA A 242 -5.25 10.23 -0.03
C ALA A 242 -4.41 9.62 -1.15
N HIS A 243 -4.33 8.30 -1.17
CA HIS A 243 -3.73 7.53 -2.25
C HIS A 243 -4.56 6.29 -2.60
N GLY A 244 -4.40 5.76 -3.81
CA GLY A 244 -5.07 4.55 -4.24
C GLY A 244 -4.74 3.37 -3.34
N CYS A 245 -5.70 2.45 -3.18
CA CYS A 245 -5.51 1.20 -2.44
C CYS A 245 -6.16 0.04 -3.18
N GLY A 246 -5.56 -1.16 -3.10
CA GLY A 246 -5.99 -2.30 -3.90
C GLY A 246 -5.16 -3.54 -3.60
N GLN A 247 -4.34 -3.97 -4.57
CA GLN A 247 -3.43 -5.11 -4.36
C GLN A 247 -2.25 -4.76 -3.44
N MET A 248 -1.93 -3.47 -3.43
CA MET A 248 -0.97 -2.85 -2.53
C MET A 248 -1.73 -1.89 -1.62
N GLU A 249 -1.20 -1.68 -0.42
CA GLU A 249 -1.75 -0.69 0.50
C GLU A 249 -1.68 0.71 -0.10
N CYS A 250 -0.55 1.03 -0.73
CA CYS A 250 -0.36 2.23 -1.53
C CYS A 250 -0.17 1.87 -3.00
N GLU A 251 -1.09 2.32 -3.85
CA GLU A 251 -1.03 2.24 -5.31
C GLU A 251 -1.45 3.57 -5.96
N TRP A 252 -1.16 3.71 -7.26
CA TRP A 252 -1.57 4.88 -8.02
C TRP A 252 -3.11 4.97 -8.10
N PRO A 253 -3.72 6.18 -8.04
CA PRO A 253 -3.11 7.51 -7.99
C PRO A 253 -3.04 8.11 -6.57
N PHE A 254 -2.13 9.06 -6.38
CA PHE A 254 -2.18 10.01 -5.26
C PHE A 254 -3.14 11.16 -5.56
N VAL A 255 -3.85 11.62 -4.54
CA VAL A 255 -4.73 12.80 -4.58
C VAL A 255 -3.90 14.02 -4.21
N GLU A 256 -3.28 14.66 -5.20
CA GLU A 256 -2.38 15.79 -5.02
C GLU A 256 -2.97 17.10 -5.53
N THR A 257 -2.42 18.23 -5.10
CA THR A 257 -2.89 19.57 -5.56
C THR A 257 -2.69 19.80 -7.07
N ASN A 258 -1.82 19.01 -7.71
CA ASN A 258 -1.57 18.99 -9.15
C ASN A 258 -2.22 17.80 -9.87
N SER A 259 -3.03 16.98 -9.19
CA SER A 259 -3.71 15.85 -9.81
C SER A 259 -4.67 16.31 -10.91
N THR A 260 -4.59 15.64 -12.06
CA THR A 260 -5.37 15.97 -13.27
C THR A 260 -6.56 15.04 -13.51
N PHE A 261 -6.73 14.01 -12.67
CA PHE A 261 -7.83 13.06 -12.81
C PHE A 261 -9.07 13.48 -12.02
N VAL A 262 -10.20 12.96 -12.46
CA VAL A 262 -11.50 13.10 -11.80
C VAL A 262 -11.81 11.78 -11.08
N LEU A 263 -12.25 11.87 -9.82
CA LEU A 263 -12.66 10.70 -9.05
C LEU A 263 -13.84 10.00 -9.75
N LYS A 264 -13.80 8.67 -9.80
CA LYS A 264 -14.87 7.85 -10.38
C LYS A 264 -15.39 6.86 -9.35
N GLU A 265 -16.61 6.40 -9.59
CA GLU A 265 -17.21 5.31 -8.81
C GLU A 265 -16.30 4.08 -8.82
N ASN A 266 -16.22 3.39 -7.68
CA ASN A 266 -15.39 2.20 -7.46
C ASN A 266 -13.86 2.41 -7.56
N MET A 267 -13.37 3.65 -7.64
CA MET A 267 -12.01 3.92 -7.19
C MET A 267 -11.95 3.77 -5.65
N THR A 268 -10.93 3.10 -5.15
CA THR A 268 -10.70 2.90 -3.72
C THR A 268 -9.43 3.60 -3.29
N PHE A 269 -9.48 4.26 -2.13
CA PHE A 269 -8.41 5.07 -1.60
C PHE A 269 -8.23 4.84 -0.10
N HIS A 270 -6.99 4.99 0.36
CA HIS A 270 -6.66 5.31 1.74
C HIS A 270 -6.67 6.82 1.91
N ALA A 271 -7.39 7.31 2.91
CA ALA A 271 -7.31 8.69 3.39
C ALA A 271 -6.44 8.68 4.66
N ASP A 272 -5.39 9.50 4.66
CA ASP A 272 -4.32 9.52 5.66
C ASP A 272 -4.28 10.82 6.47
#